data_AF-A0A4R4J3W0-F1
#
_entry.id   AF-A0A4R4J3W0-F1
#
_cell.length_a   1.000
_cell.length_b   1.000
_cell.length_c   1.000
_cell.angle_alpha   90.00
_cell.angle_beta   90.00
_cell.angle_gamma   90.00
#
_symmetry.space_group_name_H-M   'P 1'
#
loop_
_entity.id
_entity.type
_entity.pdbx_description
1 polymer ?
#
loop_
_entity_poly.entity_id
_entity_poly.type
_entity_poly.pdbx_seq_one_letter_code
_entity_poly.pdbx_strand_id
1 'polypeptide(L)'
;MNKMRTFTETLAILHKYHHLIGLEQQPKQLKTSDFDGSVVFSNDPKTATVPPAFFTVQTVQELKKLGGIPDSEYGPGKMEPHHPLPEPFSAERLANVTSNHIDLCKAFRAYIYGDSALVKDYEEILNAKRFPMKIALYSGERITVTADVPLIVEDQDDYGEPVVLVYDQIIIEPGGQIIYRTNGKIEANTVVGNGSDHKQGIISRGLGGADGFDGAPGSNGVNGSNGDAGTDGKSSCATKATAGTDATGGSSGAQGMDGKGAGGANDVTIGVQFLTGVVNAASIGGNGGNGGNGGNGGNGGNGGNGGDATKKCSAGYGGDGGNGGDGGDGGKGGDGGDGGNIYIKFTGGQPVINALSYRGNGGNGGTGGKRGINGIGGGGYVNNRGFGSYGNPGVPGENGADGEPGNVGISGKIFVNSVVQESSDN
;
A
#
# COMPACT_ATOMS: atom_id res chain seq x y z
N MET A 1 -31.55 17.71 -23.55
CA MET A 1 -30.68 17.77 -22.35
C MET A 1 -31.35 16.97 -21.24
N ASN A 2 -30.74 15.90 -20.76
CA ASN A 2 -31.24 15.21 -19.57
C ASN A 2 -31.02 16.12 -18.36
N LYS A 3 -32.11 16.57 -17.74
CA LYS A 3 -32.09 17.38 -16.51
C LYS A 3 -31.39 16.57 -15.42
N MET A 4 -30.38 17.14 -14.75
CA MET A 4 -29.82 16.52 -13.55
C MET A 4 -30.85 16.56 -12.43
N ARG A 5 -30.88 15.50 -11.61
CA ARG A 5 -31.80 15.42 -10.48
C ARG A 5 -31.43 16.49 -9.45
N THR A 6 -32.44 17.03 -8.80
CA THR A 6 -32.28 17.87 -7.61
C THR A 6 -32.03 17.01 -6.39
N PHE A 7 -31.40 17.60 -5.37
CA PHE A 7 -31.33 17.07 -4.01
C PHE A 7 -32.66 16.42 -3.57
N THR A 8 -33.77 17.16 -3.70
CA THR A 8 -35.11 16.70 -3.31
C THR A 8 -35.61 15.54 -4.17
N GLU A 9 -35.40 15.58 -5.49
CA GLU A 9 -35.79 14.50 -6.40
C GLU A 9 -35.01 13.20 -6.08
N THR A 10 -33.73 13.30 -5.75
CA THR A 10 -32.90 12.14 -5.41
C THR A 10 -33.29 11.54 -4.07
N LEU A 11 -33.49 12.34 -3.03
CA LEU A 11 -34.01 11.83 -1.76
C LEU A 11 -35.39 11.20 -1.90
N ALA A 12 -36.28 11.78 -2.71
CA ALA A 12 -37.60 11.21 -2.97
C ALA A 12 -37.52 9.84 -3.64
N ILE A 13 -36.59 9.63 -4.59
CA ILE A 13 -36.34 8.33 -5.22
C ILE A 13 -35.82 7.33 -4.19
N LEU A 14 -34.84 7.71 -3.37
CA LEU A 14 -34.26 6.83 -2.35
C LEU A 14 -35.31 6.41 -1.31
N HIS A 15 -36.12 7.35 -0.81
CA HIS A 15 -37.21 7.04 0.12
C HIS A 15 -38.26 6.11 -0.49
N LYS A 16 -38.65 6.34 -1.75
CA LYS A 16 -39.73 5.59 -2.40
C LYS A 16 -39.31 4.17 -2.80
N TYR A 17 -38.05 3.99 -3.20
CA TYR A 17 -37.61 2.75 -3.85
C TYR A 17 -36.52 1.96 -3.09
N HIS A 18 -35.81 2.56 -2.13
CA HIS A 18 -34.60 1.95 -1.54
C HIS A 18 -34.60 1.78 -0.02
N HIS A 19 -35.74 2.00 0.65
CA HIS A 19 -35.90 1.87 2.10
C HIS A 19 -34.73 2.50 2.89
N LEU A 20 -34.66 3.83 2.84
CA LEU A 20 -33.63 4.61 3.50
C LEU A 20 -33.81 4.61 5.03
N ILE A 21 -32.74 4.30 5.76
CA ILE A 21 -32.72 4.24 7.23
C ILE A 21 -31.63 5.18 7.77
N GLY A 22 -31.91 5.93 8.84
CA GLY A 22 -30.90 6.72 9.58
C GLY A 22 -30.71 8.15 9.09
N LEU A 23 -31.46 8.58 8.08
CA LEU A 23 -31.37 9.96 7.54
C LEU A 23 -31.71 11.02 8.60
N GLU A 24 -32.63 10.70 9.51
CA GLU A 24 -33.06 11.57 10.60
C GLU A 24 -31.96 11.89 11.63
N GLN A 25 -30.88 11.11 11.64
CA GLN A 25 -29.74 11.27 12.55
C GLN A 25 -28.69 12.21 11.98
N GLN A 26 -28.82 12.61 10.71
CA GLN A 26 -27.85 13.44 10.02
C GLN A 26 -28.15 14.93 10.21
N PRO A 27 -27.13 15.76 10.46
CA PRO A 27 -27.33 17.18 10.62
C PRO A 27 -27.73 17.81 9.28
N LYS A 28 -28.76 18.64 9.32
CA LYS A 28 -29.17 19.44 8.15
C LYS A 28 -28.06 20.35 7.65
N GLN A 29 -27.26 20.89 8.58
CA GLN A 29 -26.13 21.74 8.28
C GLN A 29 -24.90 21.24 9.02
N LEU A 30 -23.79 21.10 8.31
CA LEU A 30 -22.52 20.66 8.87
C LEU A 30 -21.41 21.63 8.47
N LYS A 31 -20.58 22.05 9.43
CA LYS A 31 -19.33 22.74 9.16
C LYS A 31 -18.19 21.93 9.75
N THR A 32 -17.16 21.62 8.97
CA THR A 32 -16.11 20.71 9.45
C THR A 32 -15.31 21.27 10.63
N SER A 33 -15.17 22.60 10.72
CA SER A 33 -14.51 23.26 11.85
C SER A 33 -15.25 23.14 13.19
N ASP A 34 -16.47 22.62 13.20
CA ASP A 34 -17.24 22.43 14.44
C ASP A 34 -16.84 21.13 15.16
N PHE A 35 -15.92 20.35 14.60
CA PHE A 35 -15.43 19.09 15.13
C PHE A 35 -13.95 19.16 15.51
N ASP A 36 -13.59 18.42 16.56
CA ASP A 36 -12.20 18.26 16.99
C ASP A 36 -11.52 17.19 16.12
N GLY A 37 -10.72 17.65 15.15
CA GLY A 37 -10.03 16.78 14.19
C GLY A 37 -10.87 16.44 12.95
N SER A 38 -10.32 15.60 12.06
CA SER A 38 -10.92 15.30 10.75
C SER A 38 -12.37 14.80 10.87
N VAL A 39 -13.25 15.29 10.00
CA VAL A 39 -14.61 14.76 9.87
C VAL A 39 -14.56 13.54 8.95
N VAL A 40 -15.05 12.40 9.41
CA VAL A 40 -15.04 11.13 8.69
C VAL A 40 -16.47 10.73 8.33
N PHE A 41 -16.73 10.57 7.04
CA PHE A 41 -17.93 9.94 6.48
C PHE A 41 -17.55 8.53 6.04
N SER A 42 -17.99 7.53 6.81
CA SER A 42 -17.69 6.12 6.58
C SER A 42 -18.94 5.25 6.41
N ASN A 43 -18.78 4.09 5.79
CA ASN A 43 -19.75 3.00 5.82
C ASN A 43 -19.78 2.24 7.16
N ASP A 44 -18.77 2.40 8.02
CA ASP A 44 -18.77 1.90 9.40
C ASP A 44 -19.26 2.98 10.39
N PRO A 45 -20.40 2.77 11.08
CA PRO A 45 -20.88 3.68 12.12
C PRO A 45 -19.90 3.92 13.27
N LYS A 46 -18.90 3.05 13.51
CA LYS A 46 -17.93 3.23 14.61
C LYS A 46 -16.82 4.22 14.29
N THR A 47 -16.46 4.36 13.01
CA THR A 47 -15.42 5.30 12.56
C THR A 47 -16.02 6.62 12.08
N ALA A 48 -17.30 6.62 11.69
CA ALA A 48 -17.98 7.81 11.21
C ALA A 48 -18.18 8.88 12.30
N THR A 49 -17.83 10.13 11.98
CA THR A 49 -18.06 11.30 12.85
C THR A 49 -19.55 11.63 13.01
N VAL A 50 -20.33 11.35 11.96
CA VAL A 50 -21.79 11.49 11.94
C VAL A 50 -22.37 10.12 11.59
N PRO A 51 -23.47 9.66 12.22
CA PRO A 51 -24.09 8.40 11.87
C PRO A 51 -24.45 8.31 10.36
N PRO A 52 -23.97 7.29 9.62
CA PRO A 52 -24.36 7.07 8.24
C PRO A 52 -25.83 6.67 8.15
N ALA A 53 -26.51 7.20 7.14
CA ALA A 53 -27.75 6.62 6.65
C ALA A 53 -27.41 5.50 5.66
N PHE A 54 -28.33 4.55 5.50
CA PHE A 54 -28.10 3.43 4.59
C PHE A 54 -29.32 3.13 3.74
N PHE A 55 -29.04 2.69 2.52
CA PHE A 55 -30.03 2.08 1.64
C PHE A 55 -29.39 0.90 0.91
N THR A 56 -30.23 0.04 0.34
CA THR A 56 -29.76 -1.16 -0.36
C THR A 56 -30.04 -1.04 -1.85
N VAL A 57 -29.05 -1.47 -2.64
CA VAL A 57 -29.14 -1.62 -4.09
C VAL A 57 -29.14 -3.11 -4.41
N GLN A 58 -30.04 -3.54 -5.30
CA GLN A 58 -30.27 -4.95 -5.60
C GLN A 58 -29.45 -5.44 -6.78
N THR A 59 -29.04 -4.55 -7.69
CA THR A 59 -28.32 -4.94 -8.91
C THR A 59 -27.30 -3.91 -9.38
N VAL A 60 -26.34 -4.35 -10.20
CA VAL A 60 -25.32 -3.50 -10.82
C VAL A 60 -25.93 -2.47 -11.78
N GLN A 61 -27.02 -2.82 -12.45
CA GLN A 61 -27.79 -1.93 -13.33
C GLN A 61 -28.39 -0.77 -12.52
N GLU A 62 -28.96 -1.11 -11.37
CA GLU A 62 -29.54 -0.13 -10.45
C GLU A 62 -28.47 0.79 -9.88
N LEU A 63 -27.33 0.23 -9.45
CA LEU A 63 -26.20 1.02 -8.96
C LEU A 63 -25.68 1.98 -10.04
N LYS A 64 -25.53 1.51 -11.29
CA LYS A 64 -25.13 2.36 -12.41
C LYS A 64 -26.10 3.52 -12.62
N LYS A 65 -27.40 3.26 -12.59
CA LYS A 65 -28.44 4.28 -12.75
C LYS A 65 -28.46 5.32 -11.62
N LEU A 66 -28.05 4.93 -10.42
CA LEU A 66 -28.01 5.82 -9.25
C LEU A 66 -26.69 6.61 -9.16
N GLY A 67 -25.55 5.98 -9.40
CA GLY A 67 -24.24 6.59 -9.12
C GLY A 67 -23.15 6.41 -10.17
N GLY A 68 -23.40 5.61 -11.20
CA GLY A 68 -22.46 5.36 -12.29
C GLY A 68 -22.50 6.42 -13.39
N ILE A 69 -21.63 6.23 -14.39
CA ILE A 69 -21.59 7.05 -15.61
C ILE A 69 -22.51 6.42 -16.66
N PRO A 70 -23.50 7.15 -17.22
CA PRO A 70 -24.37 6.60 -18.25
C PRO A 70 -23.61 6.20 -19.53
N ASP A 71 -23.98 5.07 -20.16
CA ASP A 71 -23.41 4.63 -21.45
C ASP A 71 -23.53 5.70 -22.55
N SER A 72 -24.54 6.57 -22.45
CA SER A 72 -24.71 7.69 -23.37
C SER A 72 -23.58 8.72 -23.31
N GLU A 73 -22.68 8.66 -22.33
CA GLU A 73 -21.49 9.50 -22.24
C GLU A 73 -20.27 8.90 -22.99
N TYR A 74 -20.43 7.72 -23.58
CA TYR A 74 -19.39 7.03 -24.34
C TYR A 74 -19.66 7.05 -25.85
N GLY A 75 -18.59 6.90 -26.62
CA GLY A 75 -18.61 6.81 -28.09
C GLY A 75 -18.12 8.08 -28.79
N PRO A 76 -18.31 8.16 -30.13
CA PRO A 76 -17.69 9.20 -30.95
C PRO A 76 -18.00 10.63 -30.46
N GLY A 77 -16.94 11.40 -30.21
CA GLY A 77 -17.03 12.78 -29.73
C GLY A 77 -17.37 12.93 -28.24
N LYS A 78 -17.30 11.84 -27.47
CA LYS A 78 -17.49 11.81 -26.01
C LYS A 78 -16.31 11.08 -25.36
N MET A 79 -16.52 10.40 -24.24
CA MET A 79 -15.47 9.60 -23.61
C MET A 79 -15.20 8.33 -24.42
N GLU A 80 -13.92 8.01 -24.58
CA GLU A 80 -13.47 6.69 -25.00
C GLU A 80 -13.44 5.73 -23.80
N PRO A 81 -13.65 4.42 -24.00
CA PRO A 81 -13.44 3.42 -22.95
C PRO A 81 -12.01 3.51 -22.40
N HIS A 82 -11.89 3.62 -21.08
CA HIS A 82 -10.61 3.89 -20.41
C HIS A 82 -10.37 3.07 -19.13
N HIS A 83 -11.31 2.20 -18.76
CA HIS A 83 -11.10 1.25 -17.68
C HIS A 83 -10.47 -0.04 -18.22
N PRO A 84 -9.55 -0.67 -17.47
CA PRO A 84 -9.06 -2.00 -17.78
C PRO A 84 -10.24 -2.98 -17.90
N LEU A 85 -10.32 -3.67 -19.03
CA LEU A 85 -11.31 -4.71 -19.25
C LEU A 85 -10.87 -6.02 -18.58
N PRO A 86 -11.81 -6.83 -18.07
CA PRO A 86 -11.51 -8.17 -17.59
C PRO A 86 -11.08 -9.07 -18.75
N GLU A 87 -10.49 -10.21 -18.43
CA GLU A 87 -10.36 -11.31 -19.39
C GLU A 87 -11.73 -11.69 -19.97
N PRO A 88 -11.81 -12.32 -21.17
CA PRO A 88 -13.07 -12.80 -21.71
C PRO A 88 -13.87 -13.65 -20.71
N PHE A 89 -15.19 -13.49 -20.72
CA PHE A 89 -16.06 -14.16 -19.76
C PHE A 89 -15.95 -15.69 -19.87
N SER A 90 -15.87 -16.36 -18.71
CA SER A 90 -15.91 -17.82 -18.61
C SER A 90 -16.61 -18.21 -17.30
N ALA A 91 -17.78 -18.85 -17.42
CA ALA A 91 -18.57 -19.28 -16.28
C ALA A 91 -17.84 -20.31 -15.42
N GLU A 92 -17.14 -21.28 -16.03
CA GLU A 92 -16.34 -22.28 -15.31
C GLU A 92 -15.24 -21.62 -14.47
N ARG A 93 -14.50 -20.68 -15.06
CA ARG A 93 -13.41 -19.98 -14.38
C ARG A 93 -13.91 -19.17 -13.19
N LEU A 94 -15.09 -18.57 -13.31
CA LEU A 94 -15.62 -17.63 -12.32
C LEU A 94 -16.60 -18.26 -11.32
N ALA A 95 -17.01 -19.52 -11.49
CA ALA A 95 -18.01 -20.17 -10.64
C ALA A 95 -17.68 -20.07 -9.14
N ASN A 96 -16.42 -20.36 -8.80
CA ASN A 96 -15.94 -20.50 -7.42
C ASN A 96 -15.05 -19.36 -6.95
N VAL A 97 -14.93 -18.28 -7.72
CA VAL A 97 -14.14 -17.14 -7.29
C VAL A 97 -14.89 -16.30 -6.26
N THR A 98 -14.12 -15.64 -5.40
CA THR A 98 -14.61 -14.66 -4.42
C THR A 98 -15.05 -13.38 -5.14
N SER A 99 -15.88 -12.57 -4.47
CA SER A 99 -16.40 -11.31 -5.03
C SER A 99 -15.31 -10.27 -5.37
N ASN A 100 -14.14 -10.38 -4.73
CA ASN A 100 -12.96 -9.54 -4.95
C ASN A 100 -11.99 -10.10 -6.03
N HIS A 101 -12.40 -11.12 -6.79
CA HIS A 101 -11.60 -11.61 -7.91
C HIS A 101 -11.32 -10.49 -8.93
N ILE A 102 -10.09 -10.42 -9.44
CA ILE A 102 -9.61 -9.30 -10.27
C ILE A 102 -10.51 -9.01 -11.47
N ASP A 103 -11.02 -10.03 -12.17
CA ASP A 103 -11.92 -9.83 -13.31
C ASP A 103 -13.32 -9.34 -12.89
N LEU A 104 -13.82 -9.74 -11.72
CA LEU A 104 -15.08 -9.20 -11.20
C LEU A 104 -14.90 -7.74 -10.78
N CYS A 105 -13.74 -7.36 -10.24
CA CYS A 105 -13.40 -5.97 -9.93
C CYS A 105 -13.29 -5.12 -11.20
N LYS A 106 -12.55 -5.59 -12.22
CA LYS A 106 -12.44 -4.92 -13.52
C LYS A 106 -13.79 -4.78 -14.21
N ALA A 107 -14.56 -5.87 -14.28
CA ALA A 107 -15.90 -5.86 -14.87
C ALA A 107 -16.84 -4.91 -14.13
N PHE A 108 -16.86 -4.94 -12.79
CA PHE A 108 -17.69 -4.03 -12.01
C PHE A 108 -17.33 -2.57 -12.24
N ARG A 109 -16.03 -2.22 -12.20
CA ARG A 109 -15.57 -0.84 -12.42
C ARG A 109 -15.90 -0.36 -13.84
N ALA A 110 -15.63 -1.19 -14.86
CA ALA A 110 -16.00 -0.90 -16.24
C ALA A 110 -17.53 -0.82 -16.44
N TYR A 111 -18.31 -1.62 -15.71
CA TYR A 111 -19.76 -1.57 -15.78
C TYR A 111 -20.30 -0.28 -15.17
N ILE A 112 -19.85 0.11 -13.97
CA ILE A 112 -20.38 1.29 -13.25
C ILE A 112 -19.88 2.59 -13.88
N TYR A 113 -18.60 2.68 -14.20
CA TYR A 113 -17.97 3.93 -14.62
C TYR A 113 -17.64 3.98 -16.10
N GLY A 114 -17.59 2.85 -16.82
CA GLY A 114 -17.33 2.74 -18.25
C GLY A 114 -18.59 2.53 -19.12
N ASP A 115 -18.37 2.14 -20.37
CA ASP A 115 -19.42 1.62 -21.26
C ASP A 115 -19.77 0.19 -20.84
N SER A 116 -20.95 0.00 -20.25
CA SER A 116 -21.37 -1.31 -19.73
C SER A 116 -21.61 -2.35 -20.81
N ALA A 117 -21.76 -1.96 -22.07
CA ALA A 117 -21.90 -2.90 -23.17
C ALA A 117 -20.65 -3.79 -23.32
N LEU A 118 -19.46 -3.27 -22.97
CA LEU A 118 -18.18 -3.99 -23.10
C LEU A 118 -18.02 -5.15 -22.10
N VAL A 119 -18.81 -5.15 -21.03
CA VAL A 119 -18.75 -6.15 -19.96
C VAL A 119 -20.13 -6.72 -19.65
N LYS A 120 -21.04 -6.68 -20.63
CA LYS A 120 -22.43 -7.12 -20.47
C LYS A 120 -22.53 -8.59 -20.03
N ASP A 121 -21.64 -9.45 -20.53
CA ASP A 121 -21.60 -10.88 -20.19
C ASP A 121 -21.26 -11.16 -18.72
N TYR A 122 -20.69 -10.19 -17.99
CA TYR A 122 -20.41 -10.29 -16.56
C TYR A 122 -21.60 -9.91 -15.67
N GLU A 123 -22.68 -9.37 -16.23
CA GLU A 123 -23.79 -8.78 -15.46
C GLU A 123 -24.44 -9.74 -14.47
N GLU A 124 -24.73 -10.97 -14.89
CA GLU A 124 -25.38 -11.97 -14.02
C GLU A 124 -24.50 -12.37 -12.84
N ILE A 125 -23.21 -12.61 -13.09
CA ILE A 125 -22.28 -13.02 -12.02
C ILE A 125 -21.97 -11.86 -11.07
N LEU A 126 -21.93 -10.63 -11.56
CA LEU A 126 -21.79 -9.44 -10.71
C LEU A 126 -22.98 -9.33 -9.76
N ASN A 127 -24.21 -9.47 -10.28
CA ASN A 127 -25.42 -9.46 -9.47
C ASN A 127 -25.43 -10.59 -8.43
N ALA A 128 -25.05 -11.81 -8.82
CA ALA A 128 -25.03 -12.95 -7.92
C ALA A 128 -23.97 -12.87 -6.81
N LYS A 129 -22.82 -12.25 -7.08
CA LYS A 129 -21.65 -12.25 -6.16
C LYS A 129 -21.47 -10.97 -5.35
N ARG A 130 -21.99 -9.84 -5.83
CA ARG A 130 -21.77 -8.51 -5.19
C ARG A 130 -23.04 -7.84 -4.68
N PHE A 131 -24.22 -8.36 -5.01
CA PHE A 131 -25.49 -7.78 -4.62
C PHE A 131 -26.35 -8.77 -3.83
N PRO A 132 -27.24 -8.30 -2.94
CA PRO A 132 -27.55 -6.89 -2.64
C PRO A 132 -26.39 -6.15 -1.95
N MET A 133 -26.19 -4.88 -2.31
CA MET A 133 -25.12 -4.03 -1.79
C MET A 133 -25.71 -2.95 -0.88
N LYS A 134 -25.15 -2.79 0.31
CA LYS A 134 -25.49 -1.72 1.25
C LYS A 134 -24.66 -0.48 0.91
N ILE A 135 -25.31 0.67 0.77
CA ILE A 135 -24.66 1.94 0.42
C ILE A 135 -24.79 2.91 1.58
N ALA A 136 -23.67 3.52 1.98
CA ALA A 136 -23.67 4.59 2.97
C ALA A 136 -24.02 5.92 2.30
N LEU A 137 -24.97 6.64 2.91
CA LEU A 137 -25.46 7.94 2.45
C LEU A 137 -25.22 8.99 3.54
N TYR A 138 -24.69 10.13 3.12
CA TYR A 138 -24.60 11.35 3.91
C TYR A 138 -25.34 12.46 3.19
N SER A 139 -26.27 13.11 3.87
CA SER A 139 -27.17 14.06 3.26
C SER A 139 -27.58 15.18 4.20
N GLY A 140 -27.83 16.35 3.64
CA GLY A 140 -28.26 17.53 4.37
C GLY A 140 -28.53 18.73 3.45
N GLU A 141 -28.98 19.83 4.03
CA GLU A 141 -29.20 21.08 3.31
C GLU A 141 -27.85 21.75 2.97
N ARG A 142 -26.88 21.75 3.90
CA ARG A 142 -25.59 22.40 3.66
C ARG A 142 -24.44 21.65 4.32
N ILE A 143 -23.33 21.55 3.61
CA ILE A 143 -22.03 21.23 4.20
C ILE A 143 -20.99 22.29 3.83
N THR A 144 -20.20 22.72 4.80
CA THR A 144 -19.09 23.67 4.63
C THR A 144 -17.78 23.01 5.07
N VAL A 145 -16.85 22.86 4.13
CA VAL A 145 -15.56 22.20 4.33
C VAL A 145 -14.48 23.26 4.47
N THR A 146 -13.84 23.30 5.64
CA THR A 146 -12.89 24.32 6.07
C THR A 146 -11.43 23.86 5.91
N ALA A 147 -10.47 24.79 5.94
CA ALA A 147 -9.06 24.54 5.55
C ALA A 147 -8.29 23.56 6.43
N ASP A 148 -8.58 23.57 7.74
CA ASP A 148 -7.79 22.84 8.75
C ASP A 148 -8.46 21.54 9.17
N VAL A 149 -9.73 21.35 8.81
CA VAL A 149 -10.51 20.16 9.13
C VAL A 149 -11.04 19.54 7.83
N PRO A 150 -10.29 18.59 7.23
CA PRO A 150 -10.73 17.94 6.00
C PRO A 150 -11.95 17.04 6.27
N LEU A 151 -12.75 16.88 5.23
CA LEU A 151 -13.77 15.83 5.16
C LEU A 151 -13.14 14.60 4.51
N ILE A 152 -13.00 13.52 5.26
CA ILE A 152 -12.52 12.22 4.78
C ILE A 152 -13.73 11.33 4.48
N VAL A 153 -13.76 10.75 3.29
CA VAL A 153 -14.80 9.81 2.86
C VAL A 153 -14.13 8.46 2.63
N GLU A 154 -14.43 7.47 3.45
CA GLU A 154 -13.69 6.21 3.48
C GLU A 154 -14.55 4.96 3.70
N ASP A 155 -14.01 3.83 3.27
CA ASP A 155 -14.48 2.49 3.59
C ASP A 155 -13.45 1.87 4.54
N GLN A 156 -13.89 1.45 5.72
CA GLN A 156 -12.96 0.94 6.76
C GLN A 156 -12.19 -0.29 6.28
N ASP A 157 -12.85 -1.16 5.53
CA ASP A 157 -12.27 -2.42 5.08
C ASP A 157 -11.54 -2.30 3.74
N ASP A 158 -11.55 -1.10 3.14
CA ASP A 158 -10.94 -0.79 1.83
C ASP A 158 -11.40 -1.74 0.71
N TYR A 159 -12.64 -2.24 0.80
CA TYR A 159 -13.27 -3.05 -0.26
C TYR A 159 -13.85 -2.20 -1.39
N GLY A 160 -13.76 -0.88 -1.27
CA GLY A 160 -14.25 0.08 -2.24
C GLY A 160 -15.77 0.17 -2.23
N GLU A 161 -16.41 -0.08 -1.09
CA GLU A 161 -17.87 0.13 -0.95
C GLU A 161 -18.22 1.61 -1.12
N PRO A 162 -19.24 1.96 -1.93
CA PRO A 162 -19.53 3.35 -2.20
C PRO A 162 -20.04 4.12 -0.97
N VAL A 163 -19.44 5.29 -0.72
CA VAL A 163 -19.98 6.29 0.21
C VAL A 163 -20.46 7.50 -0.59
N VAL A 164 -21.73 7.86 -0.41
CA VAL A 164 -22.43 8.84 -1.24
C VAL A 164 -22.81 10.08 -0.44
N LEU A 165 -22.54 11.25 -0.99
CA LEU A 165 -22.90 12.55 -0.44
C LEU A 165 -24.04 13.15 -1.30
N VAL A 166 -25.16 13.50 -0.69
CA VAL A 166 -26.31 14.14 -1.35
C VAL A 166 -26.71 15.39 -0.59
N TYR A 167 -26.32 16.57 -1.07
CA TYR A 167 -26.55 17.84 -0.37
C TYR A 167 -27.27 18.85 -1.24
N ASP A 168 -28.04 19.77 -0.65
CA ASP A 168 -28.52 20.92 -1.43
C ASP A 168 -27.34 21.83 -1.79
N GLN A 169 -26.50 22.18 -0.82
CA GLN A 169 -25.31 23.01 -1.02
C GLN A 169 -24.04 22.41 -0.39
N ILE A 170 -22.94 22.40 -1.15
CA ILE A 170 -21.59 22.12 -0.66
C ILE A 170 -20.74 23.37 -0.87
N ILE A 171 -20.08 23.83 0.19
CA ILE A 171 -19.14 24.95 0.15
C ILE A 171 -17.76 24.42 0.52
N ILE A 172 -16.80 24.58 -0.37
CA ILE A 172 -15.39 24.27 -0.11
C ILE A 172 -14.69 25.61 0.12
N GLU A 173 -14.39 25.96 1.37
CA GLU A 173 -13.66 27.19 1.72
C GLU A 173 -12.21 27.14 1.18
N PRO A 174 -11.50 28.28 1.10
CA PRO A 174 -10.10 28.28 0.69
C PRO A 174 -9.26 27.32 1.54
N GLY A 175 -8.65 26.33 0.88
CA GLY A 175 -7.86 25.29 1.51
C GLY A 175 -8.65 24.11 2.07
N GLY A 176 -9.98 24.15 2.08
CA GLY A 176 -10.82 23.03 2.52
C GLY A 176 -10.73 21.85 1.56
N GLN A 177 -10.77 20.63 2.11
CA GLN A 177 -10.53 19.40 1.35
C GLN A 177 -11.58 18.34 1.61
N ILE A 178 -12.14 17.78 0.54
CA ILE A 178 -12.90 16.54 0.55
C ILE A 178 -11.99 15.44 -0.01
N ILE A 179 -11.65 14.45 0.81
CA ILE A 179 -10.71 13.37 0.49
C ILE A 179 -11.46 12.05 0.43
N TYR A 180 -11.68 11.53 -0.77
CA TYR A 180 -12.17 10.19 -1.01
C TYR A 180 -11.01 9.18 -0.94
N ARG A 181 -11.21 8.14 -0.12
CA ARG A 181 -10.38 6.93 -0.06
C ARG A 181 -11.13 5.69 -0.52
N THR A 182 -12.43 5.81 -0.77
CA THR A 182 -13.29 4.75 -1.35
C THR A 182 -13.98 5.26 -2.62
N ASN A 183 -14.66 4.36 -3.33
CA ASN A 183 -15.55 4.74 -4.43
C ASN A 183 -16.65 5.66 -3.90
N GLY A 184 -17.08 6.61 -4.71
CA GLY A 184 -18.06 7.54 -4.18
C GLY A 184 -18.74 8.42 -5.18
N LYS A 185 -19.78 9.08 -4.69
CA LYS A 185 -20.53 10.04 -5.45
C LYS A 185 -20.84 11.27 -4.62
N ILE A 186 -20.68 12.44 -5.23
CA ILE A 186 -21.24 13.70 -4.78
C ILE A 186 -22.41 14.04 -5.70
N GLU A 187 -23.59 14.24 -5.12
CA GLU A 187 -24.74 14.84 -5.79
C GLU A 187 -25.15 16.11 -5.06
N ALA A 188 -25.20 17.23 -5.78
CA ALA A 188 -25.65 18.48 -5.18
C ALA A 188 -26.40 19.41 -6.13
N ASN A 189 -27.28 20.25 -5.58
CA ASN A 189 -27.82 21.35 -6.38
C ASN A 189 -26.73 22.39 -6.64
N THR A 190 -25.98 22.78 -5.60
CA THR A 190 -24.91 23.79 -5.72
C THR A 190 -23.62 23.31 -5.08
N VAL A 191 -22.50 23.46 -5.79
CA VAL A 191 -21.16 23.39 -5.21
C VAL A 191 -20.44 24.71 -5.46
N VAL A 192 -19.93 25.31 -4.38
CA VAL A 192 -19.13 26.53 -4.43
C VAL A 192 -17.70 26.18 -4.06
N GLY A 193 -16.79 26.22 -5.02
CA GLY A 193 -15.37 26.08 -4.79
C GLY A 193 -14.73 27.44 -4.53
N ASN A 194 -14.19 27.66 -3.34
CA ASN A 194 -13.41 28.86 -3.04
C ASN A 194 -11.91 28.51 -3.01
N GLY A 195 -11.46 27.64 -3.92
CA GLY A 195 -10.07 27.22 -3.97
C GLY A 195 -9.10 28.40 -4.11
N SER A 196 -8.00 28.36 -3.35
CA SER A 196 -6.78 29.10 -3.68
C SER A 196 -5.85 28.21 -4.51
N ASP A 197 -5.00 28.82 -5.32
CA ASP A 197 -4.14 28.23 -6.36
C ASP A 197 -3.19 27.09 -5.89
N HIS A 198 -3.13 26.79 -4.58
CA HIS A 198 -2.13 25.89 -3.99
C HIS A 198 -2.67 24.68 -3.22
N LYS A 199 -3.99 24.54 -2.98
CA LYS A 199 -4.55 23.39 -2.26
C LYS A 199 -5.69 22.72 -3.03
N GLN A 200 -5.66 21.40 -3.12
CA GLN A 200 -6.68 20.60 -3.78
C GLN A 200 -7.95 20.56 -2.92
N GLY A 201 -9.11 20.80 -3.54
CA GLY A 201 -10.41 20.86 -2.86
C GLY A 201 -11.17 19.54 -2.88
N ILE A 202 -11.05 18.77 -3.97
CA ILE A 202 -11.64 17.42 -4.08
C ILE A 202 -10.51 16.47 -4.47
N ILE A 203 -10.29 15.43 -3.67
CA ILE A 203 -9.15 14.53 -3.81
C ILE A 203 -9.67 13.09 -3.80
N SER A 204 -9.30 12.28 -4.81
CA SER A 204 -9.33 10.82 -4.71
C SER A 204 -7.92 10.35 -4.39
N ARG A 205 -7.73 9.61 -3.29
CA ARG A 205 -6.41 9.23 -2.78
C ARG A 205 -6.34 7.76 -2.39
N GLY A 206 -5.36 7.06 -2.96
CA GLY A 206 -4.97 5.72 -2.55
C GLY A 206 -4.16 5.70 -1.25
N LEU A 207 -4.20 4.59 -0.53
CA LEU A 207 -3.42 4.39 0.70
C LEU A 207 -1.96 4.05 0.38
N GLY A 208 -1.04 4.61 1.16
CA GLY A 208 0.38 4.25 1.06
C GLY A 208 0.65 2.82 1.55
N GLY A 209 1.63 2.17 0.95
CA GLY A 209 2.16 0.90 1.41
C GLY A 209 3.00 1.07 2.67
N ALA A 210 2.94 0.10 3.58
CA ALA A 210 3.80 0.05 4.75
C ALA A 210 5.23 -0.39 4.38
N ASP A 211 6.23 0.24 5.00
CA ASP A 211 7.63 -0.17 4.86
C ASP A 211 7.86 -1.58 5.44
N GLY A 212 8.82 -2.29 4.85
CA GLY A 212 9.35 -3.55 5.36
C GLY A 212 10.29 -3.34 6.54
N PHE A 213 10.33 -4.31 7.45
CA PHE A 213 11.25 -4.30 8.57
C PHE A 213 12.65 -4.77 8.17
N ASP A 214 13.67 -4.16 8.74
CA ASP A 214 15.06 -4.59 8.59
C ASP A 214 15.29 -6.00 9.15
N GLY A 215 16.18 -6.74 8.51
CA GLY A 215 16.66 -8.03 8.96
C GLY A 215 17.57 -7.91 10.18
N ALA A 216 17.38 -8.81 11.14
CA ALA A 216 18.24 -8.88 12.31
C ALA A 216 19.68 -9.27 11.92
N PRO A 217 20.71 -8.70 12.55
CA PRO A 217 22.09 -9.09 12.31
C PRO A 217 22.36 -10.50 12.81
N GLY A 218 23.30 -11.17 12.16
CA GLY A 218 23.86 -12.44 12.57
C GLY A 218 24.69 -12.31 13.85
N SER A 219 24.72 -13.39 14.62
CA SER A 219 25.55 -13.54 15.81
C SER A 219 26.98 -13.91 15.44
N ASN A 220 27.96 -13.32 16.12
CA ASN A 220 29.35 -13.71 15.94
C ASN A 220 29.59 -15.12 16.50
N GLY A 221 30.50 -15.84 15.86
CA GLY A 221 31.04 -17.09 16.33
C GLY A 221 31.86 -16.93 17.60
N VAL A 222 31.93 -18.01 18.38
CA VAL A 222 32.69 -18.08 19.61
C VAL A 222 34.11 -18.54 19.27
N ASN A 223 35.11 -17.86 19.85
CA ASN A 223 36.51 -18.25 19.69
C ASN A 223 36.79 -19.62 20.31
N GLY A 224 37.74 -20.33 19.72
CA GLY A 224 38.30 -21.54 20.29
C GLY A 224 39.11 -21.26 21.56
N SER A 225 39.14 -22.24 22.46
CA SER A 225 39.99 -22.24 23.64
C SER A 225 41.40 -22.72 23.30
N ASN A 226 42.41 -22.11 23.91
CA ASN A 226 43.81 -22.54 23.71
C ASN A 226 44.05 -23.90 24.37
N GLY A 227 44.96 -24.68 23.79
CA GLY A 227 45.48 -25.89 24.39
C GLY A 227 46.47 -25.62 25.53
N ASP A 228 46.57 -26.58 26.43
CA ASP A 228 47.51 -26.59 27.54
C ASP A 228 48.87 -27.13 27.08
N ALA A 229 49.95 -26.54 27.59
CA ALA A 229 51.30 -27.01 27.35
C ALA A 229 51.52 -28.43 27.89
N GLY A 230 52.42 -29.17 27.25
CA GLY A 230 52.84 -30.48 27.74
C GLY A 230 53.67 -30.39 29.02
N THR A 231 53.85 -31.51 29.72
CA THR A 231 54.75 -31.62 30.88
C THR A 231 55.89 -32.59 30.62
N ASP A 232 57.11 -32.17 30.93
CA ASP A 232 58.31 -32.98 30.76
C ASP A 232 58.41 -34.06 31.86
N GLY A 233 58.64 -35.30 31.48
CA GLY A 233 59.10 -36.36 32.37
C GLY A 233 60.64 -36.48 32.38
N LYS A 234 61.17 -37.34 33.26
CA LYS A 234 62.63 -37.51 33.45
C LYS A 234 63.37 -37.85 32.14
N SER A 235 62.79 -38.70 31.30
CA SER A 235 63.41 -39.16 30.05
C SER A 235 62.53 -38.98 28.80
N SER A 236 61.22 -38.78 28.97
CA SER A 236 60.21 -38.70 27.91
C SER A 236 59.15 -37.64 28.23
N CYS A 237 58.26 -37.34 27.28
CA CYS A 237 57.07 -36.53 27.56
C CYS A 237 56.21 -37.24 28.62
N ALA A 238 55.76 -36.52 29.65
CA ALA A 238 54.90 -37.05 30.71
C ALA A 238 53.42 -36.80 30.40
N THR A 239 53.07 -35.59 29.96
CA THR A 239 51.74 -35.24 29.45
C THR A 239 51.89 -34.47 28.15
N LYS A 240 51.19 -34.88 27.10
CA LYS A 240 51.25 -34.21 25.80
C LYS A 240 50.60 -32.83 25.89
N ALA A 241 51.08 -31.89 25.09
CA ALA A 241 50.36 -30.64 24.85
C ALA A 241 49.00 -30.97 24.22
N THR A 242 47.95 -30.23 24.59
CA THR A 242 46.62 -30.40 24.00
C THR A 242 46.46 -29.49 22.79
N ALA A 243 45.58 -29.87 21.86
CA ALA A 243 45.23 -28.99 20.74
C ALA A 243 44.39 -27.82 21.26
N GLY A 244 44.48 -26.68 20.57
CA GLY A 244 43.45 -25.65 20.69
C GLY A 244 42.16 -26.16 20.09
N THR A 245 41.03 -25.69 20.60
CA THR A 245 39.73 -26.07 20.05
C THR A 245 39.40 -25.20 18.85
N ASP A 246 38.60 -25.75 17.94
CA ASP A 246 38.04 -24.99 16.83
C ASP A 246 37.10 -23.90 17.36
N ALA A 247 36.97 -22.83 16.59
CA ALA A 247 35.96 -21.82 16.81
C ALA A 247 34.64 -22.18 16.13
N THR A 248 33.56 -21.51 16.53
CA THR A 248 32.29 -21.61 15.82
C THR A 248 32.20 -20.57 14.72
N GLY A 249 31.46 -20.88 13.65
CA GLY A 249 31.10 -19.88 12.65
C GLY A 249 30.18 -18.80 13.23
N GLY A 250 30.16 -17.65 12.58
CA GLY A 250 29.10 -16.66 12.75
C GLY A 250 27.82 -17.12 12.06
N SER A 251 26.68 -16.67 12.55
CA SER A 251 25.40 -16.94 11.89
C SER A 251 25.13 -15.92 10.80
N SER A 252 24.38 -16.30 9.77
CA SER A 252 23.92 -15.36 8.75
C SER A 252 23.01 -14.28 9.35
N GLY A 253 22.99 -13.11 8.71
CA GLY A 253 21.99 -12.09 8.97
C GLY A 253 20.64 -12.50 8.37
N ALA A 254 19.56 -12.02 8.96
CA ALA A 254 18.21 -12.27 8.45
C ALA A 254 17.92 -11.38 7.24
N GLN A 255 17.02 -11.84 6.37
CA GLN A 255 16.52 -11.06 5.25
C GLN A 255 15.71 -9.85 5.74
N GLY A 256 15.81 -8.73 5.04
CA GLY A 256 14.87 -7.62 5.18
C GLY A 256 13.50 -7.99 4.60
N MET A 257 12.42 -7.52 5.23
CA MET A 257 11.07 -7.78 4.74
C MET A 257 10.75 -6.88 3.54
N ASP A 258 9.95 -7.40 2.61
CA ASP A 258 9.44 -6.59 1.50
C ASP A 258 8.50 -5.47 2.00
N GLY A 259 8.60 -4.32 1.36
CA GLY A 259 7.63 -3.24 1.46
C GLY A 259 6.28 -3.67 0.88
N LYS A 260 5.18 -3.14 1.43
CA LYS A 260 3.84 -3.42 0.93
C LYS A 260 3.53 -2.55 -0.29
N GLY A 261 2.85 -3.13 -1.27
CA GLY A 261 2.26 -2.36 -2.35
C GLY A 261 1.22 -1.38 -1.80
N ALA A 262 1.05 -0.27 -2.50
CA ALA A 262 0.08 0.75 -2.17
C ALA A 262 -1.31 0.49 -2.77
N GLY A 263 -2.33 1.06 -2.15
CA GLY A 263 -3.69 1.10 -2.68
C GLY A 263 -3.81 2.10 -3.82
N GLY A 264 -4.59 1.74 -4.85
CA GLY A 264 -4.99 2.68 -5.89
C GLY A 264 -6.04 3.68 -5.38
N ALA A 265 -6.10 4.86 -5.98
CA ALA A 265 -7.21 5.78 -5.79
C ALA A 265 -8.49 5.23 -6.48
N ASN A 266 -9.62 5.46 -5.83
CA ASN A 266 -10.93 4.98 -6.28
C ASN A 266 -11.62 5.95 -7.25
N ASP A 267 -12.67 5.50 -7.92
CA ASP A 267 -13.43 6.36 -8.84
C ASP A 267 -14.45 7.22 -8.09
N VAL A 268 -14.49 8.51 -8.43
CA VAL A 268 -15.38 9.49 -7.80
C VAL A 268 -16.23 10.19 -8.85
N THR A 269 -17.55 10.17 -8.68
CA THR A 269 -18.49 10.88 -9.56
C THR A 269 -19.08 12.11 -8.86
N ILE A 270 -19.14 13.23 -9.57
CA ILE A 270 -19.59 14.52 -9.03
C ILE A 270 -20.65 15.05 -9.99
N GLY A 271 -21.92 14.97 -9.59
CA GLY A 271 -23.06 15.49 -10.32
C GLY A 271 -23.63 16.73 -9.64
N VAL A 272 -23.51 17.90 -10.27
CA VAL A 272 -23.85 19.18 -9.64
C VAL A 272 -24.70 20.05 -10.56
N GLN A 273 -25.85 20.56 -10.11
CA GLN A 273 -26.63 21.43 -11.01
C GLN A 273 -25.93 22.74 -11.34
N PHE A 274 -25.38 23.40 -10.32
CA PHE A 274 -24.67 24.68 -10.44
C PHE A 274 -23.29 24.61 -9.76
N LEU A 275 -22.22 24.70 -10.55
CA LEU A 275 -20.83 24.66 -10.08
C LEU A 275 -20.17 26.02 -10.29
N THR A 276 -19.64 26.64 -9.23
CA THR A 276 -19.01 27.97 -9.31
C THR A 276 -17.70 28.07 -8.53
N GLY A 277 -16.94 29.12 -8.85
CA GLY A 277 -15.67 29.43 -8.22
C GLY A 277 -14.54 28.53 -8.73
N VAL A 278 -13.50 28.34 -7.92
CA VAL A 278 -12.30 27.55 -8.26
C VAL A 278 -12.40 26.18 -7.59
N VAL A 279 -12.34 25.12 -8.40
CA VAL A 279 -12.38 23.73 -7.95
C VAL A 279 -11.11 23.02 -8.38
N ASN A 280 -10.26 22.70 -7.43
CA ASN A 280 -9.03 21.96 -7.64
C ASN A 280 -9.30 20.47 -7.38
N ALA A 281 -9.41 19.67 -8.44
CA ALA A 281 -9.62 18.23 -8.36
C ALA A 281 -8.29 17.48 -8.52
N ALA A 282 -8.05 16.48 -7.68
CA ALA A 282 -6.84 15.67 -7.75
C ALA A 282 -7.09 14.17 -7.61
N SER A 283 -6.46 13.40 -8.48
CA SER A 283 -6.37 11.94 -8.35
C SER A 283 -4.95 11.55 -7.96
N ILE A 284 -4.79 10.78 -6.89
CA ILE A 284 -3.47 10.50 -6.29
C ILE A 284 -3.39 9.03 -5.91
N GLY A 285 -2.57 8.26 -6.63
CA GLY A 285 -2.23 6.89 -6.21
C GLY A 285 -1.40 6.88 -4.92
N GLY A 286 -1.50 5.81 -4.12
CA GLY A 286 -0.67 5.65 -2.93
C GLY A 286 0.79 5.33 -3.27
N ASN A 287 1.75 5.75 -2.45
CA ASN A 287 3.16 5.37 -2.64
C ASN A 287 3.44 4.00 -2.00
N GLY A 288 4.14 3.12 -2.71
CA GLY A 288 4.56 1.82 -2.18
C GLY A 288 5.53 1.97 -1.00
N GLY A 289 5.48 1.01 -0.08
CA GLY A 289 6.39 0.97 1.06
C GLY A 289 7.81 0.56 0.63
N ASN A 290 8.83 1.07 1.30
CA ASN A 290 10.21 0.66 1.05
C ASN A 290 10.46 -0.75 1.58
N GLY A 291 11.37 -1.49 0.94
CA GLY A 291 11.88 -2.75 1.48
C GLY A 291 12.81 -2.52 2.66
N GLY A 292 12.78 -3.44 3.62
CA GLY A 292 13.71 -3.45 4.76
C GLY A 292 15.12 -3.87 4.33
N ASN A 293 16.14 -3.37 5.01
CA ASN A 293 17.52 -3.75 4.74
C ASN A 293 17.82 -5.17 5.24
N GLY A 294 18.72 -5.88 4.59
CA GLY A 294 19.21 -7.16 5.06
C GLY A 294 20.12 -7.02 6.29
N GLY A 295 20.04 -7.98 7.21
CA GLY A 295 20.91 -8.05 8.38
C GLY A 295 22.33 -8.40 7.99
N ASN A 296 23.33 -7.79 8.63
CA ASN A 296 24.73 -8.18 8.41
C ASN A 296 25.00 -9.58 8.94
N GLY A 297 25.84 -10.37 8.27
CA GLY A 297 26.33 -11.65 8.76
C GLY A 297 27.26 -11.50 9.96
N GLY A 298 27.20 -12.45 10.88
CA GLY A 298 28.07 -12.51 12.04
C GLY A 298 29.49 -12.96 11.66
N ASN A 299 30.50 -12.43 12.33
CA ASN A 299 31.88 -12.84 12.08
C ASN A 299 32.16 -14.23 12.64
N GLY A 300 33.02 -15.01 12.02
CA GLY A 300 33.52 -16.27 12.56
C GLY A 300 34.43 -16.06 13.78
N GLY A 301 34.40 -16.99 14.73
CA GLY A 301 35.33 -16.97 15.86
C GLY A 301 36.74 -17.39 15.44
N ASN A 302 37.77 -16.93 16.14
CA ASN A 302 39.16 -17.35 15.89
C ASN A 302 39.46 -18.68 16.60
N GLY A 303 40.13 -19.61 15.91
CA GLY A 303 40.54 -20.89 16.46
C GLY A 303 41.53 -20.75 17.62
N GLY A 304 41.48 -21.67 18.57
CA GLY A 304 42.38 -21.67 19.72
C GLY A 304 43.79 -22.08 19.34
N ASN A 305 44.81 -21.48 19.95
CA ASN A 305 46.20 -21.89 19.74
C ASN A 305 46.44 -23.29 20.34
N GLY A 306 47.30 -24.09 19.72
CA GLY A 306 47.76 -25.35 20.31
C GLY A 306 48.59 -25.13 21.57
N GLY A 307 48.69 -26.13 22.45
CA GLY A 307 49.55 -26.02 23.63
C GLY A 307 51.04 -25.93 23.28
N ASP A 308 51.79 -25.18 24.08
CA ASP A 308 53.23 -24.97 23.86
C ASP A 308 54.02 -26.30 23.89
N ALA A 309 55.06 -26.33 23.07
CA ALA A 309 56.02 -27.42 23.06
C ALA A 309 57.03 -27.27 24.21
N THR A 310 57.49 -28.39 24.77
CA THR A 310 58.51 -28.42 25.83
C THR A 310 59.79 -29.12 25.37
N LYS A 311 60.75 -29.38 26.26
CA LYS A 311 61.99 -30.08 25.88
C LYS A 311 61.72 -31.54 25.49
N LYS A 312 60.66 -32.15 26.04
CA LYS A 312 60.31 -33.55 25.81
C LYS A 312 58.99 -33.76 25.05
N CYS A 313 58.09 -32.78 25.01
CA CYS A 313 56.79 -32.88 24.33
C CYS A 313 56.74 -32.05 23.04
N SER A 314 56.04 -32.57 22.04
CA SER A 314 55.65 -31.82 20.83
C SER A 314 54.58 -30.78 21.17
N ALA A 315 54.46 -29.75 20.33
CA ALA A 315 53.36 -28.79 20.40
C ALA A 315 52.00 -29.43 20.13
N GLY A 316 50.94 -28.78 20.60
CA GLY A 316 49.58 -29.01 20.16
C GLY A 316 49.30 -28.38 18.79
N TYR A 317 48.27 -28.88 18.12
CA TYR A 317 47.73 -28.28 16.90
C TYR A 317 46.87 -27.07 17.25
N GLY A 318 46.90 -26.04 16.41
CA GLY A 318 45.91 -24.96 16.49
C GLY A 318 44.55 -25.46 16.01
N GLY A 319 43.47 -24.95 16.61
CA GLY A 319 42.11 -25.18 16.16
C GLY A 319 41.75 -24.32 14.95
N ASP A 320 40.81 -24.76 14.14
CA ASP A 320 40.34 -24.05 12.96
C ASP A 320 39.54 -22.79 13.33
N GLY A 321 39.63 -21.76 12.49
CA GLY A 321 38.80 -20.57 12.58
C GLY A 321 37.39 -20.84 12.07
N GLY A 322 36.41 -20.17 12.67
CA GLY A 322 35.01 -20.25 12.25
C GLY A 322 34.76 -19.49 10.95
N ASN A 323 33.80 -19.95 10.16
CA ASN A 323 33.35 -19.22 8.97
C ASN A 323 32.59 -17.95 9.37
N GLY A 324 32.66 -16.91 8.54
CA GLY A 324 31.73 -15.79 8.62
C GLY A 324 30.34 -16.23 8.18
N GLY A 325 29.31 -15.64 8.77
CA GLY A 325 27.93 -15.78 8.31
C GLY A 325 27.66 -14.87 7.10
N ASP A 326 26.71 -15.25 6.27
CA ASP A 326 26.30 -14.45 5.12
C ASP A 326 25.49 -13.23 5.56
N GLY A 327 25.56 -12.14 4.80
CA GLY A 327 24.59 -11.06 4.93
C GLY A 327 23.22 -11.51 4.42
N GLY A 328 22.15 -11.10 5.09
CA GLY A 328 20.80 -11.31 4.60
C GLY A 328 20.50 -10.39 3.41
N ASP A 329 19.63 -10.83 2.50
CA ASP A 329 19.21 -9.99 1.38
C ASP A 329 18.30 -8.84 1.83
N GLY A 330 18.29 -7.74 1.08
CA GLY A 330 17.33 -6.67 1.24
C GLY A 330 15.93 -7.07 0.75
N GLY A 331 14.89 -6.56 1.41
CA GLY A 331 13.51 -6.70 0.96
C GLY A 331 13.24 -5.86 -0.28
N LYS A 332 12.30 -6.31 -1.11
CA LYS A 332 11.85 -5.55 -2.28
C LYS A 332 11.00 -4.35 -1.87
N GLY A 333 11.03 -3.29 -2.66
CA GLY A 333 10.08 -2.19 -2.54
C GLY A 333 8.68 -2.61 -2.99
N GLY A 334 7.64 -2.06 -2.35
CA GLY A 334 6.25 -2.25 -2.76
C GLY A 334 5.89 -1.42 -3.99
N ASP A 335 5.01 -1.93 -4.83
CA ASP A 335 4.50 -1.19 -5.99
C ASP A 335 3.68 0.04 -5.58
N GLY A 336 3.77 1.11 -6.36
CA GLY A 336 2.92 2.29 -6.24
C GLY A 336 1.49 2.02 -6.75
N GLY A 337 0.51 2.68 -6.14
CA GLY A 337 -0.89 2.55 -6.50
C GLY A 337 -1.26 3.38 -7.72
N ASP A 338 -2.25 2.92 -8.48
CA ASP A 338 -2.82 3.68 -9.60
C ASP A 338 -3.63 4.88 -9.12
N GLY A 339 -3.70 5.94 -9.91
CA GLY A 339 -4.67 7.01 -9.74
C GLY A 339 -6.08 6.55 -10.11
N GLY A 340 -7.08 7.07 -9.40
CA GLY A 340 -8.50 6.87 -9.71
C GLY A 340 -9.01 7.85 -10.77
N ASN A 341 -10.22 7.64 -11.30
CA ASN A 341 -10.83 8.62 -12.18
C ASN A 341 -11.79 9.53 -11.41
N ILE A 342 -11.85 10.80 -11.81
CA ILE A 342 -12.82 11.76 -11.26
C ILE A 342 -13.71 12.25 -12.39
N TYR A 343 -15.02 12.10 -12.24
CA TYR A 343 -16.00 12.51 -13.25
C TYR A 343 -16.82 13.68 -12.71
N ILE A 344 -16.56 14.88 -13.22
CA ILE A 344 -17.27 16.10 -12.86
C ILE A 344 -18.29 16.41 -13.95
N LYS A 345 -19.56 16.46 -13.58
CA LYS A 345 -20.65 16.83 -14.47
C LYS A 345 -21.47 17.96 -13.85
N PHE A 346 -21.69 19.02 -14.62
CA PHE A 346 -22.52 20.15 -14.22
C PHE A 346 -23.40 20.70 -15.35
N THR A 347 -24.57 21.25 -15.00
CA THR A 347 -25.52 21.80 -15.98
C THR A 347 -25.54 23.33 -16.05
N GLY A 348 -24.97 24.00 -15.05
CA GLY A 348 -24.93 25.45 -14.95
C GLY A 348 -23.78 25.94 -14.08
N GLY A 349 -23.52 27.24 -14.14
CA GLY A 349 -22.38 27.89 -13.49
C GLY A 349 -21.22 28.13 -14.46
N GLN A 350 -20.16 28.75 -13.96
CA GLN A 350 -18.94 29.07 -14.70
C GLN A 350 -17.72 28.83 -13.78
N PRO A 351 -17.40 27.58 -13.47
CA PRO A 351 -16.29 27.26 -12.59
C PRO A 351 -14.95 27.34 -13.32
N VAL A 352 -13.89 27.63 -12.58
CA VAL A 352 -12.51 27.34 -12.98
C VAL A 352 -12.16 25.98 -12.38
N ILE A 353 -11.83 25.02 -13.23
CA ILE A 353 -11.48 23.66 -12.78
C ILE A 353 -10.01 23.42 -13.08
N ASN A 354 -9.25 23.11 -12.03
CA ASN A 354 -7.87 22.67 -12.15
C ASN A 354 -7.82 21.17 -11.87
N ALA A 355 -7.22 20.41 -12.78
CA ALA A 355 -7.16 18.95 -12.73
C ALA A 355 -5.71 18.51 -12.51
N LEU A 356 -5.46 17.74 -11.46
CA LEU A 356 -4.17 17.15 -11.16
C LEU A 356 -4.29 15.62 -11.07
N SER A 357 -3.34 14.91 -11.66
CA SER A 357 -3.31 13.45 -11.60
C SER A 357 -1.89 13.02 -11.28
N TYR A 358 -1.74 12.21 -10.24
CA TYR A 358 -0.46 11.71 -9.78
C TYR A 358 -0.58 10.20 -9.60
N ARG A 359 0.29 9.47 -10.28
CA ARG A 359 0.53 8.06 -9.99
C ARG A 359 1.22 7.89 -8.64
N GLY A 360 1.02 6.73 -8.01
CA GLY A 360 1.82 6.32 -6.88
C GLY A 360 3.25 5.97 -7.31
N ASN A 361 4.24 6.39 -6.54
CA ASN A 361 5.61 5.93 -6.73
C ASN A 361 5.81 4.55 -6.10
N GLY A 362 6.64 3.71 -6.72
CA GLY A 362 7.11 2.49 -6.09
C GLY A 362 8.04 2.80 -4.91
N GLY A 363 8.03 1.94 -3.90
CA GLY A 363 8.97 2.00 -2.79
C GLY A 363 10.38 1.61 -3.24
N ASN A 364 11.40 2.11 -2.55
CA ASN A 364 12.78 1.69 -2.80
C ASN A 364 12.98 0.26 -2.29
N GLY A 365 13.85 -0.52 -2.93
CA GLY A 365 14.33 -1.78 -2.36
C GLY A 365 15.29 -1.52 -1.20
N GLY A 366 15.33 -2.45 -0.23
CA GLY A 366 16.25 -2.41 0.89
C GLY A 366 17.65 -2.84 0.47
N THR A 367 18.69 -2.33 1.14
CA THR A 367 20.07 -2.73 0.84
C THR A 367 20.39 -4.11 1.41
N GLY A 368 21.20 -4.91 0.72
CA GLY A 368 21.68 -6.20 1.21
C GLY A 368 22.64 -6.05 2.40
N GLY A 369 22.57 -7.01 3.32
CA GLY A 369 23.44 -7.09 4.48
C GLY A 369 24.89 -7.40 4.09
N LYS A 370 25.85 -6.86 4.84
CA LYS A 370 27.27 -7.17 4.63
C LYS A 370 27.59 -8.57 5.12
N ARG A 371 28.51 -9.26 4.45
CA ARG A 371 29.07 -10.53 4.91
C ARG A 371 29.78 -10.41 6.27
N GLY A 372 29.74 -11.47 7.04
CA GLY A 372 30.63 -11.70 8.17
C GLY A 372 32.04 -12.06 7.69
N ILE A 373 33.05 -11.58 8.41
CA ILE A 373 34.44 -11.98 8.14
C ILE A 373 34.72 -13.36 8.76
N ASN A 374 35.65 -14.10 8.18
CA ASN A 374 36.13 -15.36 8.74
C ASN A 374 36.99 -15.15 9.99
N GLY A 375 36.96 -16.15 10.87
CA GLY A 375 37.92 -16.29 11.94
C GLY A 375 39.25 -16.84 11.44
N ILE A 376 40.35 -16.40 12.05
CA ILE A 376 41.68 -16.95 11.77
C ILE A 376 41.86 -18.28 12.50
N GLY A 377 42.62 -19.21 11.91
CA GLY A 377 43.02 -20.44 12.59
C GLY A 377 44.05 -20.19 13.68
N GLY A 378 44.03 -21.02 14.72
CA GLY A 378 44.96 -20.95 15.84
C GLY A 378 46.39 -21.31 15.44
N GLY A 379 47.37 -20.73 16.14
CA GLY A 379 48.78 -21.06 15.96
C GLY A 379 49.12 -22.47 16.41
N GLY A 380 49.88 -23.21 15.60
CA GLY A 380 50.61 -24.40 16.04
C GLY A 380 52.05 -24.02 16.39
N TYR A 381 52.53 -24.39 17.58
CA TYR A 381 53.90 -24.07 18.00
C TYR A 381 54.94 -24.98 17.33
N VAL A 382 56.13 -24.46 17.05
CA VAL A 382 57.22 -25.22 16.39
C VAL A 382 58.38 -25.45 17.37
N ASN A 383 58.83 -26.70 17.53
CA ASN A 383 60.10 -27.01 18.19
C ASN A 383 60.89 -28.10 17.45
N ASN A 384 62.12 -28.38 17.89
CA ASN A 384 63.04 -29.38 17.30
C ASN A 384 62.51 -30.84 17.31
N ARG A 385 61.30 -31.11 17.82
CA ARG A 385 60.74 -32.47 17.97
C ARG A 385 59.40 -32.68 17.27
N GLY A 386 58.83 -31.66 16.61
CA GLY A 386 57.62 -31.81 15.80
C GLY A 386 56.92 -30.49 15.49
N PHE A 387 56.09 -30.50 14.45
CA PHE A 387 55.29 -29.37 14.02
C PHE A 387 53.87 -29.48 14.61
N GLY A 388 53.48 -28.54 15.46
CA GLY A 388 52.05 -28.23 15.60
C GLY A 388 51.62 -27.52 14.31
N SER A 389 50.67 -28.08 13.57
CA SER A 389 50.11 -27.37 12.41
C SER A 389 49.23 -26.22 12.88
N TYR A 390 49.24 -25.13 12.11
CA TYR A 390 48.24 -24.07 12.24
C TYR A 390 46.85 -24.63 11.95
N GLY A 391 45.84 -24.11 12.64
CA GLY A 391 44.47 -24.26 12.22
C GLY A 391 44.23 -23.53 10.90
N ASN A 392 43.27 -24.00 10.13
CA ASN A 392 42.85 -23.35 8.89
C ASN A 392 41.99 -22.13 9.24
N PRO A 393 42.16 -20.98 8.55
CA PRO A 393 41.19 -19.90 8.62
C PRO A 393 39.82 -20.38 8.13
N GLY A 394 38.75 -19.82 8.67
CA GLY A 394 37.41 -20.02 8.12
C GLY A 394 37.25 -19.32 6.76
N VAL A 395 36.07 -19.46 6.18
CA VAL A 395 35.67 -18.78 4.93
C VAL A 395 34.78 -17.57 5.25
N PRO A 396 35.01 -16.39 4.64
CA PRO A 396 34.09 -15.26 4.79
C PRO A 396 32.71 -15.61 4.26
N GLY A 397 31.66 -14.99 4.79
CA GLY A 397 30.33 -15.12 4.21
C GLY A 397 30.20 -14.40 2.86
N GLU A 398 28.99 -14.43 2.30
CA GLU A 398 28.61 -13.65 1.11
C GLU A 398 27.84 -12.39 1.51
N ASN A 399 27.88 -11.34 0.67
CA ASN A 399 27.02 -10.17 0.88
C ASN A 399 25.61 -10.53 0.43
N GLY A 400 24.60 -10.04 1.14
CA GLY A 400 23.23 -10.09 0.67
C GLY A 400 23.03 -9.25 -0.59
N ALA A 401 22.07 -9.64 -1.41
CA ALA A 401 21.63 -8.87 -2.56
C ALA A 401 20.77 -7.66 -2.13
N ASP A 402 20.84 -6.57 -2.89
CA ASP A 402 19.90 -5.46 -2.75
C ASP A 402 18.51 -5.88 -3.25
N GLY A 403 17.47 -5.35 -2.62
CA GLY A 403 16.10 -5.50 -3.06
C GLY A 403 15.81 -4.67 -4.31
N GLU A 404 14.93 -5.17 -5.17
CA GLU A 404 14.45 -4.43 -6.33
C GLU A 404 13.46 -3.33 -5.90
N PRO A 405 13.44 -2.17 -6.55
CA PRO A 405 12.41 -1.15 -6.33
C PRO A 405 11.04 -1.62 -6.83
N GLY A 406 9.98 -1.08 -6.23
CA GLY A 406 8.61 -1.28 -6.69
C GLY A 406 8.34 -0.55 -8.00
N ASN A 407 7.34 -1.03 -8.75
CA ASN A 407 6.89 -0.36 -9.97
C ASN A 407 6.11 0.92 -9.62
N VAL A 408 6.14 1.91 -10.51
CA VAL A 408 5.26 3.07 -10.42
C VAL A 408 3.84 2.70 -10.88
N GLY A 409 2.82 3.33 -10.30
CA GLY A 409 1.43 3.18 -10.74
C GLY A 409 1.14 3.94 -12.03
N ILE A 410 -0.13 3.92 -12.44
CA ILE A 410 -0.64 4.64 -13.62
C ILE A 410 -1.40 5.89 -13.18
N SER A 411 -1.21 7.03 -13.86
CA SER A 411 -1.98 8.26 -13.57
C SER A 411 -3.47 8.06 -13.90
N GLY A 412 -4.35 8.52 -13.03
CA GLY A 412 -5.80 8.54 -13.26
C GLY A 412 -6.23 9.62 -14.25
N LYS A 413 -7.52 9.68 -14.58
CA LYS A 413 -8.07 10.71 -15.49
C LYS A 413 -9.16 11.54 -14.81
N ILE A 414 -9.17 12.83 -15.11
CA ILE A 414 -10.21 13.75 -14.64
C ILE A 414 -11.04 14.19 -15.85
N PHE A 415 -12.34 13.92 -15.79
CA PHE A 415 -13.30 14.26 -16.84
C PHE A 415 -14.20 15.39 -16.36
N VAL A 416 -14.37 16.42 -17.20
CA VAL A 416 -15.30 17.52 -16.98
C VAL A 416 -16.30 17.53 -18.11
N ASN A 417 -17.58 17.32 -17.80
CA ASN A 417 -18.66 17.17 -18.78
C ASN A 417 -18.28 16.22 -19.93
N SER A 418 -17.72 15.06 -19.55
CA SER A 418 -17.29 13.99 -20.47
C SER A 418 -16.09 14.33 -21.36
N VAL A 419 -15.38 15.43 -21.07
CA VAL A 419 -14.12 15.81 -21.71
C VAL A 419 -12.97 15.59 -20.75
N VAL A 420 -12.00 14.77 -21.13
CA VAL A 420 -10.78 14.56 -20.34
C VAL A 420 -10.00 15.87 -20.24
N GLN A 421 -9.54 16.21 -19.04
CA GLN A 421 -8.67 17.35 -18.81
C GLN A 421 -7.21 16.92 -18.89
N GLU A 422 -6.37 17.77 -19.49
CA GLU A 422 -4.92 17.61 -19.39
C GLU A 422 -4.51 17.88 -17.94
N SER A 423 -4.01 16.85 -17.27
CA SER A 423 -3.43 16.99 -15.93
C SER A 423 -1.92 17.17 -16.03
N SER A 424 -1.36 18.07 -15.22
CA SER A 424 0.10 18.14 -15.05
C SER A 424 0.56 16.95 -14.20
N ASP A 425 1.24 15.98 -14.82
CA ASP A 425 2.10 15.03 -14.11
C ASP A 425 3.34 15.81 -13.65
N ASN A 426 3.48 16.11 -12.36
CA ASN A 426 4.74 16.63 -11.80
C ASN A 426 5.30 15.63 -10.79
#